data_AF-A0A2M9P955-F1
#
_entry.id   AF-A0A2M9P955-F1
#
_cell.length_a   1.000
_cell.length_b   1.000
_cell.length_c   1.000
_cell.angle_alpha   90.00
_cell.angle_beta   90.00
_cell.angle_gamma   90.00
#
_symmetry.space_group_name_H-M   'P 1'
#
loop_
_entity.id
_entity.type
_entity.pdbx_description
1 polymer ?
#
loop_
_entity_poly.entity_id
_entity_poly.type
_entity_poly.pdbx_seq_one_letter_code
_entity_poly.pdbx_strand_id
1 'polypeptide(L)' 'MGTGAPVGNLDGLRPDGAGGWFSTDWIAGGVFHYDAEGEARQILELPPGSADLEFVAEKGVILIPMMLSGEVIARKID' A
#
# COMPACT_ATOMS: atom_id res chain seq x y z
N MET A 1 4.80 -3.38 -18.16
CA MET A 1 4.60 -4.60 -17.34
C MET A 1 5.89 -4.82 -16.59
N GLY A 2 5.81 -4.88 -15.25
CA GLY A 2 6.97 -5.01 -14.38
C GLY A 2 7.75 -6.30 -14.61
N THR A 3 8.79 -6.51 -13.81
CA THR A 3 9.80 -7.57 -14.04
C THR A 3 9.30 -9.01 -13.90
N GLY A 4 8.12 -9.23 -13.33
CA GLY A 4 7.57 -10.56 -13.02
C GLY A 4 8.16 -11.21 -11.78
N ALA A 5 9.12 -10.57 -11.10
CA ALA A 5 9.55 -10.99 -9.78
C ALA A 5 8.41 -10.82 -8.76
N PRO A 6 8.28 -11.72 -7.77
CA PRO A 6 7.27 -11.58 -6.72
C PRO A 6 7.58 -10.34 -5.86
N VAL A 7 6.52 -9.64 -5.44
CA VAL A 7 6.61 -8.48 -4.56
C VAL A 7 5.79 -8.76 -3.31
N GLY A 8 6.48 -8.84 -2.16
CA GLY A 8 5.85 -8.88 -0.84
C GLY A 8 4.85 -10.00 -0.60
N ASN A 9 4.07 -9.85 0.47
CA ASN A 9 2.96 -10.72 0.86
C ASN A 9 1.67 -9.87 0.86
N LEU A 10 1.24 -9.54 -0.35
CA LEU A 10 0.23 -8.50 -0.57
C LEU A 10 -1.15 -8.88 -0.04
N ASP A 11 -1.88 -7.91 0.47
CA ASP A 11 -3.29 -8.04 0.89
C ASP A 11 -4.16 -6.97 0.22
N GLY A 12 -4.12 -5.73 0.75
CA GLY A 12 -4.88 -4.61 0.21
C GLY A 12 -4.44 -4.17 -1.17
N LEU A 13 -5.39 -3.69 -1.99
CA LEU A 13 -5.11 -3.12 -3.30
C LEU A 13 -6.09 -1.99 -3.61
N ARG A 14 -5.56 -0.81 -3.98
CA ARG A 14 -6.36 0.34 -4.41
C ARG A 14 -5.69 1.10 -5.56
N PRO A 15 -6.46 1.69 -6.49
CA PRO A 15 -5.90 2.57 -7.50
C PRO A 15 -5.34 3.85 -6.88
N ASP A 16 -4.27 4.41 -7.46
CA ASP A 16 -3.68 5.68 -7.03
C ASP A 16 -4.37 6.92 -7.64
N GLY A 17 -5.29 6.71 -8.60
CA GLY A 17 -5.98 7.77 -9.33
C GLY A 17 -5.20 8.35 -10.53
N ALA A 18 -3.97 7.89 -10.77
CA ALA A 18 -3.07 8.31 -11.84
C ALA A 18 -2.64 7.16 -12.78
N GLY A 19 -3.26 5.98 -12.64
CA GLY A 19 -3.00 4.81 -13.48
C GLY A 19 -2.12 3.75 -12.82
N GLY A 20 -1.63 4.03 -11.61
CA GLY A 20 -0.93 3.10 -10.74
C GLY A 20 -1.80 2.55 -9.61
N TRP A 21 -1.15 1.93 -8.64
CA TRP A 21 -1.78 1.20 -7.54
C TRP A 21 -1.02 1.37 -6.22
N PHE A 22 -1.75 1.25 -5.11
CA PHE A 22 -1.20 1.04 -3.78
C PHE A 22 -1.54 -0.35 -3.29
N SER A 23 -0.61 -1.02 -2.62
CA SER A 23 -0.85 -2.31 -1.95
C SER A 23 -0.15 -2.37 -0.60
N THR A 24 -0.72 -3.09 0.36
CA THR A 24 -0.12 -3.38 1.67
C THR A 24 0.56 -4.74 1.67
N ASP A 25 1.63 -4.90 2.46
CA ASP A 25 2.25 -6.21 2.73
C ASP A 25 1.88 -6.68 4.13
N TRP A 26 1.09 -7.75 4.23
CA TRP A 26 0.60 -8.24 5.52
C TRP A 26 1.70 -8.84 6.40
N ILE A 27 2.61 -9.63 5.82
CA ILE A 27 3.59 -10.42 6.59
C ILE A 27 4.82 -9.58 6.93
N ALA A 28 5.40 -8.90 5.94
CA ALA A 28 6.58 -8.07 6.15
C ALA A 28 6.20 -6.67 6.68
N GLY A 29 4.98 -6.22 6.40
CA GLY A 29 4.54 -4.86 6.68
C GLY A 29 4.92 -3.89 5.56
N GLY A 30 4.18 -2.78 5.47
CA GLY A 30 4.49 -1.65 4.61
C GLY A 30 3.45 -1.42 3.51
N VAL A 31 3.68 -0.37 2.72
CA VAL A 31 2.86 -0.02 1.56
C VAL A 31 3.75 0.12 0.34
N PHE A 32 3.36 -0.51 -0.75
CA PHE A 32 3.96 -0.41 -2.07
C PHE A 32 3.11 0.47 -2.97
N HIS A 33 3.76 1.30 -3.77
CA HIS A 33 3.18 1.94 -4.94
C HIS A 33 3.66 1.22 -6.21
N TYR A 34 2.78 1.05 -7.17
CA TYR A 34 3.04 0.50 -8.49
C TYR A 34 2.69 1.56 -9.50
N ASP A 35 3.61 1.90 -10.40
CA ASP A 35 3.30 2.78 -11.53
C ASP A 35 2.48 2.08 -12.62
N ALA A 36 2.16 2.80 -13.70
CA ALA A 36 1.39 2.27 -14.82
C ALA A 36 2.14 1.15 -15.57
N GLU A 37 3.46 1.13 -15.46
CA GLU A 37 4.33 0.11 -16.03
C GLU A 37 4.40 -1.15 -15.14
N GLY A 38 4.02 -1.04 -13.87
CA GLY A 38 4.01 -2.11 -12.88
C GLY A 38 5.31 -2.23 -12.08
N GLU A 39 6.16 -1.20 -12.10
CA GLU A 39 7.33 -1.13 -11.24
C GLU A 39 6.90 -0.84 -9.80
N ALA A 40 7.35 -1.68 -8.87
CA ALA A 40 6.94 -1.61 -7.47
C ALA A 40 7.98 -0.88 -6.63
N ARG A 41 7.53 0.07 -5.80
CA ARG A 41 8.37 0.77 -4.82
C ARG A 41 7.67 0.80 -3.47
N GLN A 42 8.38 0.39 -2.42
CA GLN A 42 7.88 0.60 -1.06
C GLN A 42 7.91 2.11 -0.74
N ILE A 43 6.76 2.64 -0.34
CA ILE A 43 6.57 4.07 -0.03
C ILE A 43 6.35 4.34 1.46
N LEU A 44 5.95 3.30 2.22
CA LEU A 44 5.80 3.38 3.66
C LEU A 44 6.32 2.09 4.31
N GLU A 45 7.02 2.25 5.44
CA GLU A 45 7.33 1.16 6.35
C GLU A 45 6.25 1.07 7.42
N LEU A 46 5.75 -0.13 7.68
CA LEU A 46 4.79 -0.45 8.73
C LEU A 46 5.18 -1.78 9.37
N PRO A 47 4.76 -2.06 10.61
CA PRO A 47 4.88 -3.41 11.16
C PRO A 47 3.93 -4.37 10.42
N PRO A 48 4.10 -5.70 10.61
CA PRO A 48 3.18 -6.70 10.06
C PRO A 48 1.72 -6.46 10.47
N GLY A 49 0.79 -6.94 9.64
CA GLY A 49 -0.64 -6.90 9.90
C GLY A 49 -1.38 -5.74 9.25
N SER A 50 -0.80 -5.07 8.26
CA SER A 50 -1.52 -4.11 7.42
C SER A 50 -2.49 -4.84 6.49
N ALA A 51 -3.80 -4.64 6.69
CA ALA A 51 -4.86 -5.27 5.90
C ALA A 51 -5.15 -4.46 4.62
N ASP A 52 -6.41 -4.46 4.17
CA ASP A 52 -6.87 -3.57 3.10
C ASP A 52 -6.61 -2.08 3.41
N LEU A 53 -6.65 -1.23 2.40
CA LEU A 53 -6.39 0.20 2.54
C LEU A 53 -7.42 1.04 1.78
N GLU A 54 -7.50 2.33 2.10
CA GLU A 54 -8.24 3.32 1.32
C GLU A 54 -7.35 4.53 1.02
N PHE A 55 -7.32 4.98 -0.23
CA PHE A 55 -6.63 6.22 -0.62
C PHE A 55 -7.62 7.35 -0.88
N VAL A 56 -7.60 8.35 -0.01
CA VAL A 56 -8.41 9.56 -0.15
C VAL A 56 -7.64 10.57 -0.99
N ALA A 57 -7.76 10.45 -2.32
CA ALA A 57 -6.99 11.23 -3.29
C ALA A 57 -7.07 12.75 -3.09
N GLU A 58 -8.25 13.28 -2.80
CA GLU A 58 -8.46 14.72 -2.53
C GLU A 58 -7.62 15.25 -1.35
N LYS A 59 -7.20 14.36 -0.44
CA LYS A 59 -6.40 14.70 0.74
C LYS A 59 -4.95 14.22 0.65
N GLY A 60 -4.62 13.37 -0.32
CA GLY A 60 -3.34 12.67 -0.39
C GLY A 60 -3.08 11.79 0.83
N VAL A 61 -4.12 11.13 1.38
CA VAL A 61 -4.01 10.33 2.61
C VAL A 61 -4.39 8.89 2.34
N ILE A 62 -3.55 7.97 2.80
CA ILE A 62 -3.87 6.54 2.88
C ILE A 62 -4.30 6.20 4.32
N LEU A 63 -5.39 5.44 4.44
CA LEU A 63 -5.92 4.87 5.67
C LEU A 63 -5.70 3.35 5.67
N ILE A 64 -5.08 2.81 6.72
CA ILE A 64 -4.72 1.38 6.81
C ILE A 64 -5.12 0.85 8.18
N PRO A 65 -6.12 -0.05 8.28
CA PRO A 65 -6.32 -0.89 9.44
C PRO A 65 -5.11 -1.81 9.70
N MET A 66 -4.63 -1.79 10.94
CA MET A 66 -3.59 -2.67 11.45
C MET A 66 -4.22 -3.72 12.38
N MET A 67 -4.29 -4.95 11.90
CA MET A 67 -5.03 -6.02 12.58
C MET A 67 -4.33 -6.55 13.82
N LEU A 68 -2.99 -6.47 13.89
CA LEU A 68 -2.22 -6.96 15.04
C LEU A 68 -2.17 -5.95 16.19
N SER A 69 -2.27 -4.65 15.91
CA SER A 69 -2.31 -3.59 16.93
C SER A 69 -3.72 -3.08 17.24
N GLY A 70 -4.71 -3.37 16.39
CA GLY A 70 -6.10 -2.94 16.59
C GLY A 70 -6.32 -1.44 16.35
N GLU A 71 -5.48 -0.82 15.53
CA GLU A 71 -5.54 0.62 15.21
C GLU A 71 -5.78 0.87 13.72
N VAL A 72 -6.15 2.10 13.36
CA VAL A 72 -6.17 2.56 11.98
C VAL A 72 -5.13 3.67 11.84
N ILE A 73 -4.18 3.45 10.95
CA ILE A 73 -3.13 4.42 10.65
C ILE A 73 -3.59 5.31 9.50
N ALA A 74 -3.42 6.62 9.66
CA ALA A 74 -3.49 7.58 8.57
C ALA A 74 -2.08 8.11 8.25
N ARG A 75 -1.71 8.08 6.96
CA ARG A 75 -0.45 8.65 6.47
C ARG A 75 -0.70 9.50 5.24
N LYS A 76 -0.02 10.64 5.20
CA LYS A 76 0.03 11.46 3.99
C LYS A 76 1.05 10.84 3.03
N ILE A 77 0.71 10.76 1.76
CA ILE A 77 1.58 10.28 0.70
C ILE A 77 1.82 11.46 -0.24
N ASP A 78 3.08 11.77 -0.49
CA ASP A 78 3.52 12.85 -1.39
C ASP A 78 3.78 12.31 -2.80
#